data_AF-A0A0J6VXT1-F1
#
_entry.id   AF-A0A0J6VXT1-F1
#
_cell.length_a   1.000
_cell.length_b   1.000
_cell.length_c   1.000
_cell.angle_alpha   90.00
_cell.angle_beta   90.00
_cell.angle_gamma   90.00
#
_symmetry.space_group_name_H-M   'P 1'
#
loop_
_entity.id
_entity.type
_entity.pdbx_description
1 polymer ?
#
loop_
_entity_poly.entity_id
_entity_poly.type
_entity_poly.pdbx_seq_one_letter_code
_entity_poly.pdbx_strand_id
1 'polypeptide(L)'
;MPRVLTRAQSLVSSSVFANHPVEVLPPLSPMAENHPWFGNTVTAVERERIIASGLPLVMARMSAKYRSEAEARSGARLWLSRLLDWLDGYAGESYQDRWKASDSDNQPKAWCPALSTGSYTRLGARLSINALILLGVIRPGYDWLIENKQARFYRDWTTTHEPAAWDRYFAAAEHEGAPELKTWRAVTHLVRISIVNGLPITELQSQHVLGYRKFLTTTGRTPGDLHAMWHYGRRGGLFAGEADDLRRYLIAKRLNPTWP
;
A
#
# COMPACT_ATOMS: atom_id res chain seq x y z
N MET A 1 -5.74 1.02 -27.66
CA MET A 1 -4.52 0.20 -27.70
C MET A 1 -3.89 0.20 -26.31
N PRO A 2 -3.74 -0.96 -25.64
CA PRO A 2 -3.17 -1.02 -24.30
C PRO A 2 -1.68 -0.67 -24.36
N ARG A 3 -1.24 0.30 -23.54
CA ARG A 3 0.17 0.69 -23.42
C ARG A 3 0.92 -0.33 -22.55
N VAL A 4 1.80 -1.10 -23.17
CA VAL A 4 2.82 -1.91 -22.47
C VAL A 4 3.98 -0.98 -22.12
N LEU A 5 4.17 -0.68 -20.84
CA LEU A 5 5.37 0.01 -20.35
C LEU A 5 6.46 -1.04 -20.10
N THR A 6 7.33 -1.26 -21.08
CA THR A 6 8.57 -2.02 -20.92
C THR A 6 9.59 -1.11 -20.22
N ARG A 7 9.84 -1.31 -18.92
CA ARG A 7 10.96 -0.64 -18.24
C ARG A 7 12.24 -1.45 -18.47
N ALA A 8 13.30 -0.72 -18.78
CA ALA A 8 14.56 -1.17 -19.33
C ALA A 8 15.20 -2.38 -18.63
N GLN A 9 15.71 -3.28 -19.47
CA GLN A 9 16.60 -4.36 -19.09
C GLN A 9 17.94 -3.79 -18.63
N SER A 10 18.40 -4.16 -17.44
CA SER A 10 19.83 -4.24 -17.17
C SER A 10 20.12 -5.44 -16.27
N LEU A 11 21.07 -6.23 -16.76
CA LEU A 11 21.32 -7.62 -16.46
C LEU A 11 22.17 -7.81 -15.18
N VAL A 12 22.01 -9.01 -14.60
CA VAL A 12 22.88 -9.68 -13.62
C VAL A 12 22.75 -9.26 -12.15
N SER A 13 21.67 -9.68 -11.49
CA SER A 13 21.78 -10.56 -10.31
C SER A 13 20.42 -11.04 -9.80
N SER A 14 20.44 -12.23 -9.21
CA SER A 14 19.32 -13.10 -8.84
C SER A 14 18.17 -12.40 -8.09
N SER A 15 17.01 -12.32 -8.76
CA SER A 15 15.73 -12.09 -8.10
C SER A 15 14.65 -12.76 -8.93
N VAL A 16 14.06 -13.81 -8.36
CA VAL A 16 12.92 -14.59 -8.88
C VAL A 16 11.67 -13.70 -9.11
N PHE A 17 11.73 -12.40 -8.83
CA PHE A 17 10.63 -11.44 -9.00
C PHE A 17 10.70 -10.61 -10.30
N ALA A 18 11.78 -10.69 -11.09
CA ALA A 18 12.02 -9.79 -12.23
C ALA A 18 11.15 -10.06 -13.48
N ASN A 19 10.66 -11.29 -13.69
CA ASN A 19 10.12 -11.71 -14.99
C ASN A 19 8.61 -12.03 -15.01
N HIS A 20 7.79 -11.31 -14.24
CA HIS A 20 6.34 -11.30 -14.52
C HIS A 20 5.96 -9.93 -15.05
N PRO A 21 5.41 -9.83 -16.29
CA PRO A 21 4.87 -8.57 -16.78
C PRO A 21 3.90 -8.06 -15.72
N VAL A 22 4.20 -6.88 -15.16
CA VAL A 22 3.30 -6.23 -14.23
C VAL A 22 2.12 -5.81 -15.09
N GLU A 23 1.05 -6.59 -15.04
CA GLU A 23 -0.24 -6.14 -15.54
C GLU A 23 -0.53 -4.81 -14.84
N VAL A 24 -0.53 -3.73 -15.63
CA VAL A 24 -0.80 -2.38 -15.16
C VAL A 24 -2.26 -2.37 -14.74
N LEU A 25 -2.49 -2.35 -13.43
CA LEU A 25 -3.83 -2.24 -12.88
C LEU A 25 -4.44 -0.92 -13.35
N PRO A 26 -5.75 -0.88 -13.62
CA PRO A 26 -6.42 0.36 -13.96
C PRO A 26 -6.19 1.38 -12.83
N PRO A 27 -5.88 2.65 -13.14
CA PRO A 27 -5.65 3.66 -12.12
C PRO A 27 -6.91 3.85 -11.28
N LEU A 28 -6.75 3.86 -9.97
CA LEU A 28 -7.78 4.28 -9.02
C LEU A 28 -7.52 5.76 -8.70
N SER A 29 -7.89 6.66 -9.62
CA SER A 29 -7.90 8.11 -9.37
C SER A 29 -9.32 8.67 -9.48
N PRO A 30 -9.63 9.73 -8.73
CA PRO A 30 -10.93 9.87 -8.07
C PRO A 30 -12.02 10.36 -9.02
N MET A 31 -13.24 9.84 -8.82
CA MET A 31 -14.43 10.67 -9.08
C MET A 31 -14.53 11.71 -7.97
N ALA A 32 -13.86 12.83 -8.24
CA ALA A 32 -13.95 14.24 -7.84
C ALA A 32 -14.64 14.78 -6.55
N GLU A 33 -15.38 14.04 -5.72
CA GLU A 33 -16.06 14.67 -4.56
C GLU A 33 -15.99 13.79 -3.30
N ASN A 34 -15.13 13.95 -2.30
CA ASN A 34 -14.04 14.88 -2.01
C ASN A 34 -13.01 14.12 -1.12
N HIS A 35 -11.80 13.89 -1.66
CA HIS A 35 -10.63 13.19 -1.06
C HIS A 35 -10.64 11.63 -1.13
N PRO A 36 -9.50 10.97 -1.47
CA PRO A 36 -9.42 9.89 -2.46
C PRO A 36 -9.51 8.46 -1.90
N TRP A 37 -10.05 8.28 -0.70
CA TRP A 37 -10.19 6.97 -0.06
C TRP A 37 -11.69 6.70 0.14
N PHE A 38 -12.16 5.55 -0.33
CA PHE A 38 -13.59 5.19 -0.33
C PHE A 38 -14.23 5.46 1.04
N GLY A 39 -15.13 6.44 1.11
CA GLY A 39 -16.12 6.51 2.18
C GLY A 39 -17.00 5.27 2.06
N ASN A 40 -16.89 4.34 2.99
CA ASN A 40 -17.38 2.97 2.83
C ASN A 40 -18.36 2.57 3.92
N THR A 41 -19.39 3.41 4.09
CA THR A 41 -20.50 3.11 4.99
C THR A 41 -21.05 1.73 4.70
N VAL A 42 -21.27 0.94 5.75
CA VAL A 42 -21.67 -0.46 5.59
C VAL A 42 -23.13 -0.55 5.18
N THR A 43 -23.33 -0.58 3.87
CA THR A 43 -24.63 -0.75 3.19
C THR A 43 -24.49 -1.82 2.12
N ALA A 44 -25.60 -2.43 1.70
CA ALA A 44 -25.58 -3.42 0.62
C ALA A 44 -25.04 -2.84 -0.70
N VAL A 45 -25.39 -1.58 -1.01
CA VAL A 45 -24.95 -0.88 -2.22
C VAL A 45 -23.43 -0.68 -2.21
N GLU A 46 -22.90 -0.18 -1.10
CA GLU A 46 -21.47 0.09 -0.99
C GLU A 46 -20.65 -1.21 -0.94
N ARG A 47 -21.17 -2.25 -0.30
CA ARG A 47 -20.58 -3.60 -0.31
C ARG A 47 -20.42 -4.13 -1.74
N GLU A 48 -21.46 -4.03 -2.57
CA GLU A 48 -21.38 -4.47 -3.96
C GLU A 48 -20.43 -3.61 -4.80
N ARG A 49 -20.38 -2.30 -4.55
CA ARG A 49 -19.42 -1.40 -5.18
C ARG A 49 -17.97 -1.78 -4.85
N ILE A 50 -17.66 -2.01 -3.57
CA ILE A 50 -16.35 -2.47 -3.12
C ILE A 50 -15.96 -3.79 -3.79
N ILE A 51 -16.87 -4.76 -3.83
CA ILE A 51 -16.63 -6.03 -4.50
C ILE A 51 -16.33 -5.80 -5.98
N ALA A 52 -17.19 -5.07 -6.70
CA ALA A 52 -17.03 -4.82 -8.12
C ALA A 52 -15.69 -4.13 -8.45
N SER A 53 -15.28 -3.15 -7.66
CA SER A 53 -13.99 -2.47 -7.80
C SER A 53 -12.79 -3.33 -7.40
N GLY A 54 -12.96 -4.25 -6.44
CA GLY A 54 -11.91 -5.14 -5.96
C GLY A 54 -11.66 -6.35 -6.87
N LEU A 55 -12.66 -6.79 -7.64
CA LEU A 55 -12.56 -7.93 -8.56
C LEU A 55 -11.32 -7.88 -9.46
N PRO A 56 -11.07 -6.83 -10.26
CA PRO A 56 -9.90 -6.79 -11.14
C PRO A 56 -8.58 -6.87 -10.37
N LEU A 57 -8.49 -6.25 -9.18
CA LEU A 57 -7.29 -6.26 -8.34
C LEU A 57 -6.95 -7.68 -7.84
N VAL A 58 -7.96 -8.45 -7.46
CA VAL A 58 -7.80 -9.84 -7.04
C VAL A 58 -7.52 -10.75 -8.24
N MET A 59 -8.27 -10.59 -9.34
CA MET A 59 -8.17 -11.41 -10.56
C MET A 59 -6.78 -11.32 -11.20
N ALA A 60 -6.20 -10.11 -11.33
CA ALA A 60 -4.87 -9.88 -11.89
C ALA A 60 -3.72 -10.60 -11.14
N ARG A 61 -4.02 -11.14 -9.95
CA ARG A 61 -3.07 -11.86 -9.09
C ARG A 61 -3.44 -13.33 -8.90
N MET A 62 -4.61 -13.71 -9.41
CA MET A 62 -5.19 -15.04 -9.38
C MET A 62 -5.02 -15.79 -10.71
N SER A 63 -4.94 -15.05 -11.83
CA SER A 63 -5.12 -15.54 -13.21
C SER A 63 -4.24 -16.73 -13.62
N ALA A 64 -3.02 -16.87 -13.10
CA ALA A 64 -2.14 -17.99 -13.44
C ALA A 64 -2.63 -19.37 -12.95
N LYS A 65 -3.65 -19.43 -12.09
CA LYS A 65 -4.12 -20.69 -11.46
C LYS A 65 -5.57 -21.06 -11.79
N TYR A 66 -6.36 -20.16 -12.37
CA TYR A 66 -7.75 -20.46 -12.73
C TYR A 66 -7.83 -20.97 -14.17
N ARG A 67 -8.76 -21.88 -14.45
CA ARG A 67 -8.91 -22.48 -15.78
C ARG A 67 -9.66 -21.56 -16.74
N SER A 68 -10.35 -20.54 -16.22
CA SER A 68 -11.01 -19.49 -17.01
C SER A 68 -11.14 -18.16 -16.24
N GLU A 69 -11.42 -17.08 -16.97
CA GLU A 69 -11.72 -15.75 -16.41
C GLU A 69 -13.00 -15.76 -15.55
N ALA A 70 -14.01 -16.53 -15.94
CA ALA A 70 -15.25 -16.68 -15.18
C ALA A 70 -15.03 -17.35 -13.82
N GLU A 71 -14.17 -18.39 -13.77
CA GLU A 71 -13.74 -19.01 -12.51
C GLU A 71 -12.93 -18.03 -11.66
N ALA A 72 -12.02 -17.26 -12.27
CA ALA A 72 -11.22 -16.25 -11.56
C ALA A 72 -12.11 -15.15 -10.94
N ARG A 73 -13.10 -14.66 -11.69
CA ARG A 73 -14.07 -13.66 -11.24
C ARG A 73 -14.93 -14.18 -10.09
N SER A 74 -15.42 -15.41 -10.20
CA SER A 74 -16.22 -16.05 -9.15
C SER A 74 -15.39 -16.28 -7.88
N GLY A 75 -14.14 -16.73 -8.03
CA GLY A 75 -13.20 -16.88 -6.91
C GLY A 75 -12.86 -15.56 -6.24
N ALA A 76 -12.57 -14.51 -7.02
CA ALA A 76 -12.32 -13.17 -6.50
C ALA A 76 -13.53 -12.61 -5.73
N ARG A 77 -14.74 -12.75 -6.29
CA ARG A 77 -16.00 -12.33 -5.64
C ARG A 77 -16.20 -13.04 -4.30
N LEU A 78 -15.97 -14.36 -4.28
CA LEU A 78 -16.11 -15.18 -3.08
C LEU A 78 -15.17 -14.70 -1.97
N TRP A 79 -13.90 -14.46 -2.27
CA TRP A 79 -12.93 -14.07 -1.24
C TRP A 79 -13.13 -12.65 -0.72
N LEU A 80 -13.47 -11.70 -1.60
CA LEU A 80 -13.86 -10.36 -1.18
C LEU A 80 -15.10 -10.41 -0.29
N SER A 81 -16.13 -11.16 -0.70
CA SER A 81 -17.36 -11.32 0.09
C SER A 81 -17.06 -11.89 1.48
N ARG A 82 -16.26 -12.96 1.56
CA ARG A 82 -15.89 -13.58 2.85
C ARG A 82 -15.13 -12.64 3.77
N LEU A 83 -14.25 -11.81 3.22
CA LEU A 83 -13.52 -10.82 4.02
C LEU A 83 -14.46 -9.72 4.54
N LEU A 84 -15.39 -9.26 3.71
CA LEU A 84 -16.41 -8.30 4.14
C LEU A 84 -17.38 -8.91 5.16
N ASP A 85 -17.81 -10.16 4.97
CA ASP A 85 -18.67 -10.89 5.93
C ASP A 85 -17.96 -11.05 7.29
N TRP A 86 -16.64 -11.31 7.27
CA TRP A 86 -15.84 -11.34 8.49
C TRP A 86 -15.77 -9.97 9.16
N LEU A 87 -15.55 -8.90 8.40
CA LEU A 87 -15.60 -7.53 8.93
C LEU A 87 -17.00 -7.20 9.46
N ASP A 88 -18.05 -7.75 8.86
CA ASP A 88 -19.44 -7.50 9.27
C ASP A 88 -19.78 -8.05 10.66
N GLY A 89 -18.93 -8.93 11.21
CA GLY A 89 -19.01 -9.38 12.59
C GLY A 89 -18.57 -8.36 13.65
N TYR A 90 -17.99 -7.21 13.24
CA TYR A 90 -17.52 -6.18 14.16
C TYR A 90 -18.37 -4.91 14.09
N ALA A 91 -18.43 -4.18 15.20
CA ALA A 91 -19.18 -2.93 15.30
C ALA A 91 -18.51 -1.80 14.47
N GLY A 92 -19.34 -0.93 13.87
CA GLY A 92 -18.87 0.23 13.12
C GLY A 92 -19.77 0.60 11.95
N GLU A 93 -19.82 1.89 11.62
CA GLU A 93 -20.60 2.44 10.51
C GLU A 93 -19.87 2.30 9.17
N SER A 94 -18.53 2.19 9.19
CA SER A 94 -17.68 2.01 8.02
C SER A 94 -16.86 0.73 8.12
N TYR A 95 -16.40 0.15 7.00
CA TYR A 95 -15.48 -0.99 7.07
C TYR A 95 -14.13 -0.63 7.72
N GLN A 96 -13.76 0.65 7.71
CA GLN A 96 -12.61 1.13 8.47
C GLN A 96 -12.84 1.06 9.99
N ASP A 97 -14.04 1.39 10.47
CA ASP A 97 -14.38 1.26 11.90
C ASP A 97 -14.42 -0.21 12.30
N ARG A 98 -15.00 -1.06 11.44
CA ARG A 98 -15.02 -2.51 11.65
C ARG A 98 -13.60 -3.11 11.67
N TRP A 99 -12.70 -2.62 10.81
CA TRP A 99 -11.29 -2.98 10.88
C TRP A 99 -10.67 -2.62 12.23
N LYS A 100 -10.90 -1.41 12.75
CA LYS A 100 -10.38 -0.99 14.06
C LYS A 100 -10.98 -1.83 15.19
N ALA A 101 -12.29 -2.08 15.15
CA ALA A 101 -13.00 -2.89 16.13
C ALA A 101 -12.56 -4.36 16.12
N SER A 102 -11.97 -4.84 15.01
CA SER A 102 -11.43 -6.20 14.93
C SER A 102 -10.13 -6.42 15.69
N ASP A 103 -9.49 -5.36 16.20
CA ASP A 103 -8.18 -5.41 16.88
C ASP A 103 -7.04 -5.98 16.00
N SER A 104 -7.25 -6.09 14.69
CA SER A 104 -6.30 -6.68 13.76
C SER A 104 -4.93 -5.99 13.74
N ASP A 105 -4.88 -4.68 13.95
CA ASP A 105 -3.63 -3.91 13.98
C ASP A 105 -2.72 -4.32 15.15
N ASN A 106 -3.30 -4.75 16.28
CA ASN A 106 -2.55 -5.24 17.44
C ASN A 106 -2.20 -6.73 17.34
N GLN A 107 -2.83 -7.45 16.40
CA GLN A 107 -2.61 -8.87 16.17
C GLN A 107 -2.19 -9.16 14.72
N PRO A 108 -1.14 -8.51 14.20
CA PRO A 108 -0.86 -8.49 12.77
C PRO A 108 -0.44 -9.85 12.20
N LYS A 109 -0.09 -10.85 13.03
CA LYS A 109 0.17 -12.22 12.59
C LYS A 109 -1.05 -13.13 12.64
N ALA A 110 -2.10 -12.70 13.34
CA ALA A 110 -3.31 -13.46 13.62
C ALA A 110 -4.59 -12.72 13.20
N TRP A 111 -4.49 -11.68 12.35
CA TRP A 111 -5.58 -10.77 12.02
C TRP A 111 -6.77 -11.42 11.28
N CYS A 112 -6.62 -12.63 10.72
CA CYS A 112 -7.74 -13.32 10.07
C CYS A 112 -7.68 -14.86 10.16
N PRO A 113 -7.87 -15.44 11.34
CA PRO A 113 -7.81 -16.88 11.53
C PRO A 113 -8.98 -17.59 10.86
N ALA A 114 -10.16 -16.94 10.83
CA ALA A 114 -11.39 -17.48 10.25
C ALA A 114 -11.31 -17.75 8.73
N LEU A 115 -10.46 -17.03 7.99
CA LEU A 115 -10.26 -17.25 6.54
C LEU A 115 -9.06 -18.14 6.20
N SER A 116 -8.31 -18.63 7.20
CA SER A 116 -6.93 -19.11 7.00
C SER A 116 -6.72 -20.63 7.08
N THR A 117 -7.78 -21.45 7.05
CA THR A 117 -7.65 -22.91 7.03
C THR A 117 -7.32 -23.40 5.62
N GLY A 118 -6.03 -23.49 5.28
CA GLY A 118 -5.53 -24.00 3.98
C GLY A 118 -4.64 -23.03 3.18
N SER A 119 -3.94 -23.52 2.15
CA SER A 119 -3.03 -22.69 1.32
C SER A 119 -3.79 -21.75 0.37
N TYR A 120 -4.84 -22.24 -0.28
CA TYR A 120 -5.69 -21.45 -1.18
C TYR A 120 -6.49 -20.38 -0.44
N THR A 121 -6.92 -20.69 0.78
CA THR A 121 -7.71 -19.79 1.61
C THR A 121 -6.89 -18.61 2.11
N ARG A 122 -5.62 -18.86 2.51
CA ARG A 122 -4.64 -17.81 2.82
C ARG A 122 -4.32 -16.90 1.62
N LEU A 123 -4.20 -17.44 0.40
CA LEU A 123 -3.96 -16.61 -0.78
C LEU A 123 -5.15 -15.71 -1.08
N GLY A 124 -6.37 -16.26 -1.08
CA GLY A 124 -7.60 -15.48 -1.30
C GLY A 124 -7.79 -14.35 -0.29
N ALA A 125 -7.58 -14.64 1.00
CA ALA A 125 -7.61 -13.63 2.06
C ALA A 125 -6.56 -12.53 1.85
N ARG A 126 -5.31 -12.91 1.51
CA ARG A 126 -4.22 -11.96 1.26
C ARG A 126 -4.48 -11.06 0.05
N LEU A 127 -5.04 -11.59 -1.03
CA LEU A 127 -5.36 -10.77 -2.20
C LEU A 127 -6.56 -9.85 -1.93
N SER A 128 -7.54 -10.32 -1.17
CA SER A 128 -8.73 -9.53 -0.83
C SER A 128 -8.40 -8.36 0.10
N ILE A 129 -7.56 -8.59 1.13
CA ILE A 129 -7.14 -7.49 2.01
C ILE A 129 -6.32 -6.44 1.25
N ASN A 130 -5.51 -6.87 0.27
CA ASN A 130 -4.77 -5.95 -0.59
C ASN A 130 -5.68 -5.10 -1.45
N ALA A 131 -6.73 -5.71 -2.01
CA ALA A 131 -7.74 -4.98 -2.75
C ALA A 131 -8.44 -3.95 -1.84
N LEU A 132 -8.81 -4.31 -0.61
CA LEU A 132 -9.43 -3.34 0.31
C LEU A 132 -8.49 -2.19 0.69
N ILE A 133 -7.19 -2.46 0.89
CA ILE A 133 -6.21 -1.39 1.16
C ILE A 133 -5.97 -0.52 -0.08
N LEU A 134 -5.84 -1.12 -1.27
CA LEU A 134 -5.70 -0.40 -2.53
C LEU A 134 -6.94 0.42 -2.89
N LEU A 135 -8.14 -0.02 -2.51
CA LEU A 135 -9.36 0.78 -2.68
C LEU A 135 -9.51 1.84 -1.58
N GLY A 136 -8.65 1.81 -0.56
CA GLY A 136 -8.77 2.68 0.59
C GLY A 136 -9.97 2.42 1.49
N VAL A 137 -10.59 1.25 1.38
CA VAL A 137 -11.68 0.77 2.23
C VAL A 137 -11.17 0.59 3.67
N ILE A 138 -9.93 0.12 3.83
CA ILE A 138 -9.30 0.01 5.14
C ILE A 138 -7.89 0.57 5.10
N ARG A 139 -7.45 1.04 6.26
CA ARG A 139 -6.12 1.59 6.50
C ARG A 139 -5.54 0.92 7.73
N PRO A 140 -4.83 -0.21 7.55
CA PRO A 140 -4.10 -0.84 8.63
C PRO A 140 -3.01 0.09 9.17
N GLY A 141 -2.72 -0.06 10.45
CA GLY A 141 -1.66 0.66 11.14
C GLY A 141 -0.26 0.28 10.65
N TYR A 142 0.74 1.07 11.06
CA TYR A 142 2.13 0.86 10.65
C TYR A 142 2.67 -0.53 11.04
N ASP A 143 2.37 -1.02 12.25
CA ASP A 143 2.79 -2.36 12.70
C ASP A 143 2.25 -3.45 11.79
N TRP A 144 0.96 -3.39 11.45
CA TRP A 144 0.34 -4.34 10.54
C TRP A 144 0.99 -4.34 9.15
N LEU A 145 1.21 -3.17 8.55
CA LEU A 145 1.87 -3.02 7.25
C LEU A 145 3.35 -3.44 7.25
N ILE A 146 4.01 -3.41 8.42
CA ILE A 146 5.39 -3.86 8.59
C ILE A 146 5.48 -5.37 8.69
N GLU A 147 4.60 -5.99 9.47
CA GLU A 147 4.58 -7.44 9.70
C GLU A 147 4.00 -8.19 8.48
N ASN A 148 2.97 -7.64 7.84
CA ASN A 148 2.33 -8.22 6.64
C ASN A 148 3.02 -7.77 5.36
N LYS A 149 4.32 -8.09 5.22
CA LYS A 149 5.07 -7.79 3.99
C LYS A 149 4.51 -8.56 2.81
N GLN A 150 4.12 -7.84 1.79
CA GLN A 150 3.58 -8.44 0.57
C GLN A 150 4.46 -8.05 -0.59
N ALA A 151 5.24 -9.01 -1.06
CA ALA A 151 5.98 -8.87 -2.30
C ALA A 151 4.98 -8.44 -3.40
N ARG A 152 5.28 -7.31 -4.07
CA ARG A 152 4.50 -6.68 -5.15
C ARG A 152 3.38 -5.70 -4.75
N PHE A 153 2.83 -5.73 -3.52
CA PHE A 153 1.80 -4.76 -3.09
C PHE A 153 2.24 -3.30 -3.29
N TYR A 154 3.47 -2.98 -2.90
CA TYR A 154 4.01 -1.63 -3.07
C TYR A 154 4.22 -1.25 -4.55
N ARG A 155 4.44 -2.21 -5.45
CA ARG A 155 4.48 -1.96 -6.89
C ARG A 155 3.08 -1.65 -7.42
N ASP A 156 2.10 -2.46 -7.02
CA ASP A 156 0.70 -2.29 -7.38
C ASP A 156 0.18 -0.92 -6.91
N TRP A 157 0.58 -0.48 -5.72
CA TRP A 157 0.29 0.86 -5.22
C TRP A 157 0.76 1.94 -6.21
N THR A 158 2.03 1.88 -6.63
CA THR A 158 2.65 2.90 -7.48
C THR A 158 2.07 2.98 -8.89
N THR A 159 1.50 1.88 -9.41
CA THR A 159 0.85 1.88 -10.72
C THR A 159 -0.62 2.29 -10.65
N THR A 160 -1.22 2.21 -9.46
CA THR A 160 -2.67 2.39 -9.28
C THR A 160 -3.01 3.77 -8.72
N HIS A 161 -2.20 4.30 -7.81
CA HIS A 161 -2.43 5.59 -7.14
C HIS A 161 -1.44 6.62 -7.62
N GLU A 162 -1.92 7.71 -8.20
CA GLU A 162 -1.11 8.86 -8.64
C GLU A 162 0.13 8.45 -9.49
N PRO A 163 -0.05 7.67 -10.57
CA PRO A 163 1.07 7.11 -11.34
C PRO A 163 2.03 8.21 -11.84
N ALA A 164 1.49 9.37 -12.24
CA ALA A 164 2.32 10.50 -12.67
C ALA A 164 3.21 11.08 -11.55
N ALA A 165 2.78 11.03 -10.28
CA ALA A 165 3.59 11.46 -9.15
C ALA A 165 4.70 10.43 -8.86
N TRP A 166 4.39 9.14 -8.97
CA TRP A 166 5.40 8.08 -8.86
C TRP A 166 6.42 8.10 -9.99
N ASP A 167 6.01 8.39 -11.23
CA ASP A 167 6.92 8.53 -12.36
C ASP A 167 7.98 9.61 -12.09
N ARG A 168 7.56 10.77 -11.58
CA ARG A 168 8.48 11.84 -11.17
C ARG A 168 9.37 11.42 -10.01
N TYR A 169 8.83 10.72 -9.02
CA TYR A 169 9.61 10.20 -7.89
C TYR A 169 10.70 9.23 -8.35
N PHE A 170 10.36 8.28 -9.23
CA PHE A 170 11.32 7.31 -9.77
C PHE A 170 12.36 7.96 -10.67
N ALA A 171 11.96 8.93 -11.51
CA ALA A 171 12.91 9.69 -12.33
C ALA A 171 13.90 10.48 -11.46
N ALA A 172 13.44 11.07 -10.34
CA ALA A 172 14.31 11.74 -9.39
C ALA A 172 15.31 10.79 -8.71
N ALA A 173 14.85 9.61 -8.28
CA ALA A 173 15.75 8.61 -7.70
C ALA A 173 16.80 8.09 -8.71
N GLU A 174 16.39 7.89 -9.95
CA GLU A 174 17.26 7.47 -11.06
C GLU A 174 18.30 8.55 -11.40
N HIS A 175 17.89 9.81 -11.47
CA HIS A 175 18.80 10.95 -11.68
C HIS A 175 19.87 11.06 -10.57
N GLU A 176 19.52 10.72 -9.32
CA GLU A 176 20.45 10.69 -8.18
C GLU A 176 21.29 9.39 -8.11
N GLY A 177 21.22 8.52 -9.12
CA GLY A 177 21.99 7.28 -9.18
C GLY A 177 21.61 6.26 -8.09
N ALA A 178 20.37 6.32 -7.58
CA ALA A 178 19.94 5.47 -6.47
C ALA A 178 19.82 3.99 -6.89
N PRO A 179 20.44 3.04 -6.15
CA PRO A 179 20.24 1.63 -6.42
C PRO A 179 18.77 1.21 -6.27
N GLU A 180 18.28 0.31 -7.13
CA GLU A 180 16.86 -0.11 -7.14
C GLU A 180 16.36 -0.56 -5.76
N LEU A 181 17.16 -1.35 -5.03
CA LEU A 181 16.80 -1.83 -3.69
C LEU A 181 16.57 -0.66 -2.71
N LYS A 182 17.39 0.39 -2.77
CA LYS A 182 17.27 1.57 -1.93
C LYS A 182 16.01 2.37 -2.30
N THR A 183 15.76 2.53 -3.60
CA THR A 183 14.56 3.21 -4.12
C THR A 183 13.28 2.53 -3.65
N TRP A 184 13.18 1.19 -3.72
CA TRP A 184 11.99 0.48 -3.25
C TRP A 184 11.82 0.47 -1.73
N ARG A 185 12.91 0.51 -0.95
CA ARG A 185 12.83 0.72 0.51
C ARG A 185 12.26 2.11 0.81
N ALA A 186 12.71 3.14 0.09
CA ALA A 186 12.19 4.49 0.20
C ALA A 186 10.70 4.59 -0.19
N VAL A 187 10.30 3.99 -1.33
CA VAL A 187 8.90 3.88 -1.76
C VAL A 187 8.03 3.22 -0.69
N THR A 188 8.51 2.13 -0.08
CA THR A 188 7.77 1.41 0.96
C THR A 188 7.43 2.31 2.15
N HIS A 189 8.33 3.22 2.55
CA HIS A 189 8.03 4.20 3.59
C HIS A 189 6.91 5.16 3.16
N LEU A 190 7.01 5.73 1.96
CA LEU A 190 6.05 6.70 1.46
C LEU A 190 4.64 6.11 1.30
N VAL A 191 4.54 4.89 0.76
CA VAL A 191 3.26 4.16 0.63
C VAL A 191 2.62 3.90 1.99
N ARG A 192 3.40 3.50 3.01
CA ARG A 192 2.86 3.28 4.36
C ARG A 192 2.32 4.57 4.97
N ILE A 193 3.04 5.67 4.82
CA ILE A 193 2.58 6.99 5.30
C ILE A 193 1.26 7.35 4.60
N SER A 194 1.19 7.18 3.28
CA SER A 194 -0.05 7.42 2.51
C SER A 194 -1.21 6.57 3.03
N ILE A 195 -1.02 5.26 3.21
CA ILE A 195 -2.06 4.34 3.71
C ILE A 195 -2.55 4.73 5.10
N VAL A 196 -1.65 4.86 6.08
CA VAL A 196 -2.05 5.08 7.47
C VAL A 196 -2.77 6.42 7.64
N ASN A 197 -2.32 7.46 6.92
CA ASN A 197 -2.96 8.77 7.00
C ASN A 197 -4.20 8.85 6.07
N GLY A 198 -4.37 7.90 5.16
CA GLY A 198 -5.40 7.93 4.13
C GLY A 198 -5.30 9.17 3.24
N LEU A 199 -4.07 9.57 2.89
CA LEU A 199 -3.77 10.74 2.07
C LEU A 199 -3.08 10.31 0.77
N PRO A 200 -3.34 10.98 -0.37
CA PRO A 200 -2.52 10.82 -1.56
C PRO A 200 -1.08 11.27 -1.27
N ILE A 201 -0.09 10.73 -1.98
CA ILE A 201 1.32 11.06 -1.74
C ILE A 201 1.64 12.53 -2.04
N THR A 202 0.84 13.18 -2.88
CA THR A 202 0.96 14.61 -3.19
C THR A 202 0.47 15.53 -2.07
N GLU A 203 -0.36 15.03 -1.15
CA GLU A 203 -0.86 15.78 0.02
C GLU A 203 -0.09 15.44 1.31
N LEU A 204 0.91 14.56 1.23
CA LEU A 204 1.77 14.30 2.38
C LEU A 204 2.64 15.51 2.71
N GLN A 205 2.88 15.69 4.01
CA GLN A 205 3.54 16.84 4.61
C GLN A 205 4.60 16.35 5.60
N SER A 206 5.48 17.26 6.04
CA SER A 206 6.56 16.95 6.98
C SER A 206 6.07 16.26 8.26
N GLN A 207 4.93 16.71 8.80
CA GLN A 207 4.32 16.13 10.00
C GLN A 207 3.98 14.64 9.87
N HIS A 208 3.53 14.18 8.69
CA HIS A 208 3.20 12.77 8.45
C HIS A 208 4.48 11.91 8.44
N VAL A 209 5.56 12.44 7.86
CA VAL A 209 6.88 11.79 7.85
C VAL A 209 7.48 11.73 9.25
N LEU A 210 7.37 12.82 10.01
CA LEU A 210 7.83 12.91 11.40
C LEU A 210 7.05 11.96 12.31
N GLY A 211 5.73 11.86 12.14
CA GLY A 211 4.88 10.90 12.86
C GLY A 211 5.32 9.46 12.64
N TYR A 212 5.58 9.08 11.37
CA TYR A 212 6.09 7.74 11.06
C TYR A 212 7.50 7.50 11.59
N ARG A 213 8.40 8.49 11.51
CA ARG A 213 9.74 8.38 12.12
C ARG A 213 9.63 8.13 13.62
N LYS A 214 8.79 8.91 14.33
CA LYS A 214 8.54 8.75 15.76
C LYS A 214 8.10 7.32 16.06
N PHE A 215 7.07 6.83 15.36
CA PHE A 215 6.59 5.45 15.47
C PHE A 215 7.71 4.42 15.30
N LEU A 216 8.54 4.53 14.25
CA LEU A 216 9.65 3.60 14.03
C LEU A 216 10.62 3.62 15.22
N THR A 217 11.02 4.81 15.67
CA THR A 217 11.98 4.94 16.77
C THR A 217 11.44 4.48 18.12
N THR A 218 10.18 4.78 18.45
CA THR A 218 9.57 4.39 19.73
C THR A 218 9.29 2.89 19.82
N THR A 219 9.15 2.22 18.67
CA THR A 219 8.98 0.76 18.57
C THR A 219 10.30 0.01 18.35
N GLY A 220 11.45 0.68 18.53
CA GLY A 220 12.78 0.08 18.40
C GLY A 220 13.21 -0.24 16.96
N ARG A 221 12.49 0.28 15.96
CA ARG A 221 12.77 0.07 14.53
C ARG A 221 13.66 1.18 13.96
N THR A 222 14.50 0.81 12.99
CA THR A 222 15.41 1.74 12.34
C THR A 222 14.67 2.57 11.27
N PRO A 223 14.76 3.91 11.28
CA PRO A 223 14.15 4.77 10.25
C PRO A 223 14.71 4.60 8.83
N GLY A 224 15.84 3.90 8.66
CA GLY A 224 16.34 3.43 7.36
C GLY A 224 16.38 4.50 6.25
N ASP A 225 15.90 4.11 5.06
CA ASP A 225 15.90 4.91 3.84
C ASP A 225 14.84 6.04 3.85
N LEU A 226 14.32 6.44 5.02
CA LEU A 226 13.35 7.54 5.15
C LEU A 226 13.93 8.90 4.71
N HIS A 227 15.22 9.13 4.91
CA HIS A 227 15.90 10.33 4.39
C HIS A 227 15.94 10.35 2.86
N ALA A 228 16.14 9.17 2.24
CA ALA A 228 16.18 9.01 0.79
C ALA A 228 14.77 9.19 0.21
N MET A 229 13.76 8.67 0.91
CA MET A 229 12.34 8.90 0.59
C MET A 229 12.00 10.38 0.52
N TRP A 230 12.35 11.15 1.55
CA TRP A 230 12.12 12.60 1.55
C TRP A 230 12.85 13.29 0.39
N HIS A 231 14.13 12.94 0.20
CA HIS A 231 14.96 13.55 -0.82
C HIS A 231 14.44 13.32 -2.25
N TYR A 232 14.13 12.08 -2.63
CA TYR A 232 13.57 11.77 -3.94
C TYR A 232 12.18 12.37 -4.12
N GLY A 233 11.36 12.38 -3.06
CA GLY A 233 10.05 13.02 -3.08
C GLY A 233 10.14 14.51 -3.41
N ARG A 234 11.00 15.25 -2.70
CA ARG A 234 11.24 16.69 -2.95
C ARG A 234 11.69 16.95 -4.38
N ARG A 235 12.66 16.17 -4.88
CA ARG A 235 13.15 16.30 -6.27
C ARG A 235 12.10 15.94 -7.31
N GLY A 236 11.20 15.01 -6.99
CA GLY A 236 10.04 14.63 -7.81
C GLY A 236 8.83 15.57 -7.67
N GLY A 237 8.96 16.67 -6.92
CA GLY A 237 7.91 17.68 -6.74
C GLY A 237 6.89 17.39 -5.64
N LEU A 238 7.13 16.39 -4.77
CA LEU A 238 6.35 16.19 -3.55
C LEU A 238 6.81 17.15 -2.44
N PHE A 239 5.98 17.35 -1.43
CA PHE A 239 6.28 18.21 -0.27
C PHE A 239 6.60 19.67 -0.68
N ALA A 240 5.91 20.20 -1.68
CA ALA A 240 6.09 21.59 -2.11
C ALA A 240 5.75 22.55 -0.95
N GLY A 241 6.57 23.59 -0.75
CA GLY A 241 6.41 24.53 0.38
C GLY A 241 6.97 24.06 1.72
N GLU A 242 7.35 22.79 1.86
CA GLU A 242 7.98 22.28 3.10
C GLU A 242 9.47 22.65 3.18
N ALA A 243 9.96 22.83 4.40
CA ALA A 243 11.35 23.18 4.66
C ALA A 243 12.32 22.03 4.29
N ASP A 244 13.45 22.39 3.67
CA ASP A 244 14.42 21.40 3.16
C ASP A 244 15.29 20.79 4.28
N ASP A 245 15.33 21.45 5.44
CA ASP A 245 16.12 21.08 6.61
C ASP A 245 15.65 19.77 7.28
N LEU A 246 14.41 19.34 7.05
CA LEU A 246 13.89 18.07 7.54
C LEU A 246 14.79 16.89 7.12
N ARG A 247 15.43 16.95 5.94
CA ARG A 247 16.39 15.94 5.50
C ARG A 247 17.49 15.69 6.53
N ARG A 248 18.01 16.75 7.15
CA ARG A 248 19.08 16.67 8.18
C ARG A 248 18.57 15.97 9.44
N TYR A 249 17.32 16.25 9.83
CA TYR A 249 16.66 15.59 10.96
C TYR A 249 16.39 14.09 10.70
N LEU A 250 16.07 13.71 9.46
CA LEU A 250 15.85 12.31 9.08
C LEU A 250 17.15 11.49 9.03
N ILE A 251 18.30 12.12 8.76
CA ILE A 251 19.63 11.47 8.76
C ILE A 251 20.07 11.12 10.18
N ALA A 252 19.65 11.88 11.20
CA ALA A 252 20.07 11.67 12.58
C ALA A 252 19.61 10.29 13.10
N LYS A 253 20.57 9.34 13.15
CA LYS A 253 20.47 8.09 13.91
C LYS A 253 20.21 8.45 15.37
N ARG A 254 19.19 7.85 16.00
CA ARG A 254 18.81 7.98 17.42
C ARG A 254 19.18 9.37 17.99
N LEU A 255 18.24 10.29 18.00
CA LEU A 255 18.26 11.27 19.08
C LEU A 255 18.01 10.47 20.35
N ASN A 256 19.09 10.04 21.01
CA ASN A 256 19.02 9.69 22.42
C ASN A 256 18.46 10.94 23.09
N PRO A 257 17.35 10.85 23.82
CA PRO A 257 16.89 11.98 24.61
C PRO A 257 17.88 12.13 25.78
N THR A 258 18.96 12.86 25.57
CA THR A 258 19.68 13.52 26.65
C THR A 258 19.08 14.90 26.75
N TRP A 259 18.05 15.04 27.59
CA TRP A 259 17.67 16.35 28.11
C TRP A 259 18.57 16.66 29.33
N PRO A 260 19.01 17.92 29.51
CA PRO A 260 19.66 18.39 30.73
C PRO A 260 18.75 18.33 31.96
#